data_AF-A0A1N6F599-F1
#
_entry.id   AF-A0A1N6F599-F1
#
_cell.length_a   1.000
_cell.length_b   1.000
_cell.length_c   1.000
_cell.angle_alpha   90.00
_cell.angle_beta   90.00
_cell.angle_gamma   90.00
#
_symmetry.space_group_name_H-M   'P 1'
#
loop_
_entity.id
_entity.type
_entity.pdbx_description
1 polymer ?
#
loop_
_entity_poly.entity_id
_entity_poly.type
_entity_poly.pdbx_seq_one_letter_code
_entity_poly.pdbx_strand_id
1 'polypeptide(L)'
;MATQAEVQAYISMWESYRASTTPTTARYDQLRQDLYKVRNGKGTYPIYLIHSDPEVMAAAEHYFLSRAWVGNGTYPAWQLRTMTWLYNTGKELGVTPQHNPNNPTTPPSAVQRHFQSQGVTDGEADLAAAGGSAPLVASPPTYW
;
A
#
# COMPACT_ATOMS: atom_id res chain seq x y z
N MET A 1 4.69 5.24 18.56
CA MET A 1 3.73 5.72 17.54
C MET A 1 4.57 6.17 16.38
N ALA A 2 4.31 5.61 15.20
CA ALA A 2 5.04 5.95 13.99
C ALA A 2 4.85 7.44 13.65
N THR A 3 5.90 8.07 13.14
CA THR A 3 5.85 9.42 12.56
C THR A 3 5.83 9.36 11.04
N GLN A 4 5.35 10.43 10.40
CA GLN A 4 5.39 10.50 8.94
C GLN A 4 6.82 10.47 8.39
N ALA A 5 7.77 11.09 9.10
CA ALA A 5 9.18 11.11 8.71
C ALA A 5 9.81 9.71 8.74
N GLU A 6 9.52 8.90 9.77
CA GLU A 6 9.99 7.51 9.85
C GLU A 6 9.46 6.65 8.70
N VAL A 7 8.16 6.78 8.41
CA VAL A 7 7.56 6.04 7.29
C VAL A 7 8.13 6.48 5.95
N GLN A 8 8.34 7.79 5.75
CA GLN A 8 8.95 8.31 4.52
C GLN A 8 10.38 7.79 4.34
N ALA A 9 11.18 7.78 5.40
CA ALA A 9 12.53 7.21 5.37
C ALA A 9 12.49 5.72 5.02
N TYR A 10 11.57 4.98 5.62
CA TYR A 10 11.40 3.56 5.34
C TYR A 10 10.96 3.28 3.88
N ILE A 11 10.03 4.09 3.35
CA ILE A 11 9.64 4.06 1.93
C ILE A 11 10.87 4.27 1.04
N SER A 12 11.67 5.31 1.30
CA SER A 12 12.86 5.60 0.51
C SER A 12 13.91 4.48 0.56
N MET A 13 14.06 3.80 1.70
CA MET A 13 14.93 2.61 1.80
C MET A 13 14.46 1.48 0.88
N TRP A 14 13.16 1.21 0.85
CA TRP A 14 12.55 0.21 -0.02
C TRP A 14 12.67 0.57 -1.50
N GLU A 15 12.38 1.82 -1.87
CA GLU A 15 12.56 2.29 -3.25
C GLU A 15 14.02 2.15 -3.71
N SER A 16 14.98 2.46 -2.83
CA SER A 16 16.41 2.29 -3.09
C SER A 16 16.76 0.82 -3.32
N TYR A 17 16.23 -0.08 -2.47
CA TYR A 17 16.44 -1.53 -2.61
C TYR A 17 15.91 -2.07 -3.94
N ARG A 18 14.80 -1.54 -4.46
CA ARG A 18 14.20 -1.93 -5.74
C ARG A 18 14.53 -0.98 -6.90
N ALA A 19 15.54 -0.13 -6.77
CA ALA A 19 15.87 0.88 -7.77
C ALA A 19 16.26 0.28 -9.15
N SER A 20 16.74 -0.96 -9.19
CA SER A 20 17.08 -1.67 -10.42
C SER A 20 15.88 -2.30 -11.12
N THR A 21 14.69 -2.34 -10.50
CA THR A 21 13.49 -2.92 -11.11
C THR A 21 12.93 -1.98 -12.18
N THR A 22 12.82 -2.49 -13.40
CA THR A 22 12.27 -1.81 -14.59
C THR A 22 11.20 -2.70 -15.24
N PRO A 23 10.14 -2.12 -15.83
CA PRO A 23 9.77 -0.69 -15.82
C PRO A 23 9.37 -0.19 -14.42
N THR A 24 9.30 1.14 -14.22
CA THR A 24 8.95 1.75 -12.93
C THR A 24 7.60 1.27 -12.38
N THR A 25 6.62 1.01 -13.24
CA THR A 25 5.32 0.42 -12.87
C THR A 25 5.45 -0.96 -12.22
N ALA A 26 6.32 -1.82 -12.75
CA ALA A 26 6.62 -3.12 -12.17
C ALA A 26 7.33 -3.02 -10.80
N ARG A 27 8.06 -1.93 -10.56
CA ARG A 27 8.74 -1.68 -9.28
C ARG A 27 7.75 -1.51 -8.13
N TYR A 28 6.72 -0.69 -8.29
CA TYR A 28 5.76 -0.45 -7.22
C TYR A 28 4.93 -1.68 -6.89
N ASP A 29 4.61 -2.49 -7.90
CA ASP A 29 3.92 -3.75 -7.70
C ASP A 29 4.81 -4.78 -6.98
N GLN A 30 6.10 -4.82 -7.30
CA GLN A 30 7.07 -5.65 -6.58
C GLN A 30 7.23 -5.20 -5.12
N LEU A 31 7.32 -3.88 -4.88
CA LEU A 31 7.42 -3.30 -3.55
C LEU A 31 6.19 -3.61 -2.68
N ARG A 32 4.99 -3.50 -3.24
CA ARG A 32 3.74 -3.92 -2.60
C ARG A 32 3.81 -5.37 -2.15
N GLN A 33 4.25 -6.27 -3.03
CA GLN A 33 4.34 -7.71 -2.73
C GLN A 33 5.40 -8.01 -1.66
N ASP A 34 6.54 -7.32 -1.71
CA ASP A 34 7.62 -7.51 -0.74
C ASP A 34 7.24 -7.05 0.65
N LEU A 35 6.63 -5.87 0.76
CA LEU A 35 6.16 -5.36 2.04
C LEU A 35 5.05 -6.23 2.64
N TYR A 36 4.13 -6.75 1.81
CA TYR A 36 3.17 -7.75 2.25
C TYR A 36 3.86 -9.01 2.82
N LYS A 37 4.89 -9.51 2.13
CA LYS A 37 5.66 -10.67 2.61
C LYS A 37 6.36 -10.36 3.92
N VAL A 38 7.05 -9.22 4.03
CA VAL A 38 7.73 -8.78 5.27
C VAL A 38 6.75 -8.65 6.43
N ARG A 39 5.61 -7.98 6.26
CA ARG A 39 4.60 -7.82 7.33
C ARG A 39 4.01 -9.16 7.79
N ASN A 40 4.00 -10.17 6.92
CA ASN A 40 3.51 -11.52 7.25
C ASN A 40 4.62 -12.51 7.61
N GLY A 41 5.86 -12.06 7.83
CA GLY A 41 7.00 -12.94 8.18
C GLY A 41 7.34 -13.95 7.08
N LYS A 42 7.08 -13.60 5.81
CA LYS A 42 7.35 -14.44 4.64
C LYS A 42 8.54 -13.87 3.84
N GLY A 43 9.30 -14.75 3.19
CA GLY A 43 10.42 -14.37 2.33
C GLY A 43 11.70 -14.04 3.10
N THR A 44 12.77 -13.75 2.35
CA THR A 44 14.10 -13.43 2.88
C THR A 44 14.50 -12.04 2.40
N TYR A 45 14.68 -11.11 3.34
CA TYR A 45 15.03 -9.72 3.07
C TYR A 45 16.21 -9.29 3.95
N PRO A 46 17.05 -8.35 3.49
CA PRO A 46 18.08 -7.75 4.32
C PRO A 46 17.49 -7.19 5.63
N ILE A 47 18.18 -7.42 6.76
CA ILE A 47 17.66 -7.06 8.09
C ILE A 47 17.37 -5.56 8.24
N TYR A 48 18.12 -4.70 7.55
CA TYR A 48 17.90 -3.26 7.58
C TYR A 48 16.57 -2.84 6.91
N LEU A 49 15.94 -3.70 6.12
CA LEU A 49 14.61 -3.45 5.54
C LEU A 49 13.47 -3.95 6.43
N ILE A 50 13.77 -4.58 7.57
CA ILE A 50 12.76 -5.09 8.49
C ILE A 50 12.65 -4.10 9.64
N HIS A 51 11.57 -3.31 9.64
CA HIS A 51 11.34 -2.31 10.68
C HIS A 51 10.75 -2.98 11.94
N SER A 52 11.17 -2.53 13.13
CA SER A 52 10.68 -3.09 14.40
C SER A 52 9.26 -2.63 14.74
N ASP A 53 8.87 -1.44 14.30
CA ASP A 53 7.51 -0.92 14.47
C ASP A 53 6.57 -1.46 13.38
N PRO A 54 5.54 -2.26 13.73
CA PRO A 54 4.56 -2.78 12.77
C PRO A 54 3.68 -1.70 12.14
N GLU A 55 3.51 -0.54 12.79
CA GLU A 55 2.75 0.58 12.23
C GLU A 55 3.48 1.17 11.03
N VAL A 56 4.80 1.33 11.12
CA VAL A 56 5.67 1.81 10.02
C VAL A 56 5.61 0.85 8.83
N MET A 57 5.74 -0.46 9.08
CA MET A 57 5.65 -1.48 8.04
C MET A 57 4.29 -1.46 7.34
N ALA A 58 3.20 -1.39 8.11
CA ALA A 58 1.85 -1.34 7.56
C ALA A 58 1.56 -0.05 6.79
N ALA A 59 2.07 1.10 7.24
CA ALA A 59 1.92 2.37 6.52
C ALA A 59 2.65 2.35 5.16
N ALA A 60 3.88 1.85 5.12
CA ALA A 60 4.62 1.69 3.86
C ALA A 60 3.98 0.66 2.92
N GLU A 61 3.49 -0.48 3.45
CA GLU A 61 2.76 -1.45 2.63
C GLU A 61 1.52 -0.81 2.00
N HIS A 62 0.73 -0.07 2.78
CA HIS A 62 -0.47 0.60 2.27
C HIS A 62 -0.17 1.70 1.25
N TYR A 63 0.96 2.41 1.39
CA TYR A 63 1.44 3.37 0.40
C TYR A 63 1.66 2.70 -0.95
N PHE A 64 2.50 1.65 -1.00
CA PHE A 64 2.80 0.97 -2.27
C PHE A 64 1.63 0.15 -2.80
N LEU A 65 0.77 -0.40 -1.93
CA LEU A 65 -0.48 -1.03 -2.35
C LEU A 65 -1.35 -0.06 -3.14
N SER A 66 -1.55 1.14 -2.60
CA SER A 66 -2.40 2.15 -3.24
C SER A 66 -1.76 2.69 -4.51
N ARG A 67 -0.46 2.98 -4.45
CA ARG A 67 0.33 3.49 -5.58
C ARG A 67 0.37 2.51 -6.74
N ALA A 68 0.63 1.22 -6.49
CA ALA A 68 0.69 0.21 -7.55
C ALA A 68 -0.68 0.00 -8.21
N TRP A 69 -1.75 -0.09 -7.43
CA TRP A 69 -3.10 -0.31 -7.95
C TRP A 69 -3.61 0.83 -8.84
N VAL A 70 -3.30 2.08 -8.49
CA VAL A 70 -3.66 3.24 -9.31
C VAL A 70 -2.67 3.45 -10.45
N GLY A 71 -1.36 3.40 -10.15
CA GLY A 71 -0.29 3.60 -11.12
C GLY A 71 -0.29 2.59 -12.26
N ASN A 72 -0.76 1.37 -12.01
CA ASN A 72 -0.91 0.34 -13.04
C ASN A 72 -2.29 0.36 -13.72
N GLY A 73 -3.14 1.34 -13.40
CA GLY A 73 -4.48 1.47 -13.96
C GLY A 73 -5.44 0.35 -13.56
N THR A 74 -5.15 -0.39 -12.48
CA THR A 74 -6.03 -1.47 -12.00
C THR A 74 -7.34 -0.89 -11.45
N TYR A 75 -7.25 0.22 -10.73
CA TYR A 75 -8.40 0.96 -10.22
C TYR A 75 -8.27 2.43 -10.57
N PRO A 76 -9.37 3.11 -10.93
CA PRO A 76 -9.39 4.56 -10.94
C PRO A 76 -9.27 5.07 -9.51
N ALA A 77 -8.59 6.20 -9.33
CA ALA A 77 -8.25 6.72 -8.00
C ALA A 77 -9.48 7.04 -7.13
N TRP A 78 -10.57 7.53 -7.73
CA TRP A 78 -11.82 7.79 -7.01
C TRP A 78 -12.38 6.50 -6.40
N GLN A 79 -12.27 5.38 -7.11
CA GLN A 79 -12.78 4.09 -6.64
C GLN A 79 -11.92 3.57 -5.50
N LEU A 80 -10.59 3.66 -5.62
CA LEU A 80 -9.70 3.24 -4.55
C LEU A 80 -9.87 4.07 -3.27
N ARG A 81 -10.07 5.40 -3.40
CA ARG A 81 -10.41 6.29 -2.28
C ARG A 81 -11.71 5.83 -1.60
N THR A 82 -12.74 5.55 -2.39
CA THR A 82 -14.06 5.12 -1.90
C THR A 82 -13.97 3.78 -1.19
N MET A 83 -13.32 2.78 -1.79
CA MET A 83 -13.14 1.47 -1.18
C MET A 83 -12.33 1.55 0.12
N THR A 84 -11.27 2.35 0.15
CA THR A 84 -10.45 2.57 1.35
C THR A 84 -11.28 3.20 2.45
N TRP A 85 -12.10 4.21 2.13
CA TRP A 85 -13.01 4.85 3.09
C TRP A 85 -14.01 3.82 3.65
N LEU A 86 -14.71 3.08 2.80
CA LEU A 86 -15.67 2.06 3.20
C LEU A 86 -15.03 0.99 4.10
N TYR A 87 -13.85 0.49 3.73
CA TYR A 87 -13.13 -0.52 4.50
C TYR A 87 -12.72 -0.01 5.88
N ASN A 88 -12.24 1.24 5.97
CA ASN A 88 -11.83 1.86 7.22
C ASN A 88 -13.03 2.14 8.13
N THR A 89 -14.13 2.65 7.59
CA THR A 89 -15.40 2.82 8.34
C THR A 89 -15.94 1.47 8.82
N GLY A 90 -15.86 0.43 7.99
CA GLY A 90 -16.25 -0.93 8.40
C GLY A 90 -15.44 -1.45 9.60
N LYS A 91 -14.13 -1.13 9.66
CA LYS A 91 -13.28 -1.48 10.80
C LYS A 91 -13.65 -0.70 12.05
N GLU A 92 -13.93 0.59 11.92
CA GLU A 92 -14.38 1.44 13.03
C GLU A 92 -15.73 0.97 13.60
N LEU A 93 -16.62 0.46 12.75
CA LEU A 93 -17.91 -0.09 13.13
C LEU A 93 -17.85 -1.56 13.57
N GLY A 94 -16.69 -2.22 13.48
CA GLY A 94 -16.54 -3.64 13.83
C GLY A 94 -17.25 -4.62 12.89
N VAL A 95 -17.58 -4.20 11.67
CA VAL A 95 -18.30 -5.01 10.67
C VAL A 95 -17.39 -5.58 9.58
N THR A 96 -16.11 -5.20 9.57
CA THR A 96 -15.14 -5.75 8.61
C THR A 96 -14.74 -7.17 9.00
N PRO A 97 -14.87 -8.16 8.08
CA PRO A 97 -14.43 -9.53 8.31
C PRO A 97 -12.93 -9.61 8.61
N GLN A 98 -12.55 -10.48 9.54
CA GLN A 98 -11.15 -10.79 9.78
C GLN A 98 -10.63 -11.76 8.69
N HIS A 99 -9.91 -11.21 7.72
CA HIS A 99 -9.33 -12.02 6.62
C HIS A 99 -8.03 -12.73 7.00
N ASN A 100 -7.27 -12.19 7.97
CA ASN A 100 -6.04 -12.80 8.46
C ASN A 100 -6.19 -13.08 9.97
N PRO A 101 -6.26 -14.36 10.39
CA PRO A 101 -6.42 -14.71 11.81
C PRO A 101 -5.31 -14.14 12.70
N ASN A 102 -4.12 -13.91 12.15
CA ASN A 102 -2.96 -13.41 12.87
C ASN A 102 -2.91 -11.88 12.96
N ASN A 103 -3.80 -11.17 12.26
CA ASN A 103 -3.84 -9.71 12.25
C ASN A 103 -5.24 -9.21 12.65
N PRO A 104 -5.35 -8.36 13.69
CA PRO A 104 -6.64 -7.82 14.10
C PRO A 104 -7.21 -6.88 13.03
N THR A 105 -8.53 -6.75 13.00
CA THR A 105 -9.26 -5.81 12.11
C THR A 105 -9.18 -4.36 12.60
N THR A 106 -8.13 -4.02 13.35
CA THR A 106 -7.94 -2.69 13.94
C THR A 106 -8.08 -1.60 12.87
N PRO A 107 -8.82 -0.51 13.17
CA PRO A 107 -8.87 0.67 12.33
C PRO A 107 -7.46 1.19 12.02
N PRO A 108 -7.19 1.65 10.80
CA PRO A 108 -5.87 2.19 10.50
C PRO A 108 -5.62 3.49 11.27
N SER A 109 -4.36 3.72 11.62
CA SER A 109 -3.96 4.96 12.28
C SER A 109 -4.02 6.16 11.32
N ALA A 110 -3.90 7.37 11.87
CA ALA A 110 -3.82 8.58 11.06
C ALA A 110 -2.64 8.57 10.07
N VAL A 111 -1.50 8.01 10.49
CA VAL A 111 -0.30 7.87 9.65
C VAL A 111 -0.56 6.88 8.51
N GLN A 112 -1.18 5.73 8.79
CA GLN A 112 -1.54 4.77 7.74
C GLN A 112 -2.50 5.37 6.72
N ARG A 113 -3.52 6.12 7.16
CA ARG A 113 -4.47 6.81 6.27
C ARG A 113 -3.78 7.89 5.42
N HIS A 114 -2.83 8.62 6.00
CA HIS A 114 -2.04 9.62 5.27
C HIS A 114 -1.27 8.98 4.10
N PHE A 115 -0.51 7.92 4.37
CA PHE A 115 0.29 7.24 3.35
C PHE A 115 -0.55 6.46 2.33
N GLN A 116 -1.73 5.96 2.71
CA GLN A 116 -2.71 5.45 1.75
C GLN A 116 -3.09 6.54 0.73
N SER A 117 -3.51 7.72 1.22
CA SER A 117 -3.91 8.84 0.36
C SER A 117 -2.76 9.34 -0.51
N GLN A 118 -1.55 9.40 0.05
CA GLN A 118 -0.36 9.77 -0.71
C GLN A 118 -0.07 8.75 -1.82
N GLY A 119 -0.16 7.45 -1.52
CA GLY A 119 0.02 6.40 -2.51
C GLY A 119 -0.98 6.50 -3.66
N VAL A 120 -2.25 6.81 -3.39
CA VAL A 120 -3.23 7.09 -4.46
C VAL A 120 -2.79 8.24 -5.35
N THR A 121 -2.35 9.35 -4.74
CA THR A 121 -1.95 10.58 -5.45
C THR A 121 -0.73 10.34 -6.33
N ASP A 122 0.28 9.66 -5.79
CA ASP A 122 1.49 9.32 -6.54
C ASP A 122 1.17 8.32 -7.66
N GLY A 123 0.25 7.38 -7.42
CA GLY A 123 -0.21 6.45 -8.45
C GLY A 123 -0.94 7.15 -9.60
N GLU A 124 -1.74 8.19 -9.33
CA GLU A 124 -2.35 9.00 -10.40
C GLU A 124 -1.26 9.67 -11.27
N ALA A 125 -0.23 10.22 -10.62
CA ALA A 125 0.89 10.83 -11.32
C ALA A 125 1.69 9.81 -12.15
N ASP A 126 1.96 8.62 -11.60
CA ASP A 126 2.64 7.54 -12.30
C ASP A 126 1.86 7.07 -13.55
N LEU A 127 0.55 6.87 -13.40
CA LEU A 127 -0.33 6.45 -14.50
C LEU A 127 -0.35 7.49 -15.62
N ALA A 128 -0.46 8.78 -15.26
CA ALA A 128 -0.42 9.89 -16.20
C ALA A 128 0.94 9.99 -16.91
N ALA A 129 2.04 9.86 -16.17
CA ALA A 129 3.40 9.89 -16.74
C ALA A 129 3.67 8.72 -17.68
N ALA A 130 3.06 7.56 -17.43
CA ALA A 130 3.13 6.39 -18.30
C ALA A 130 2.22 6.50 -19.54
N GLY A 131 1.38 7.54 -19.65
CA GLY A 131 0.37 7.65 -20.70
C GLY A 131 -0.72 6.57 -20.62
N GLY A 132 -0.88 5.95 -19.45
CA GLY A 132 -1.86 4.90 -19.22
C GLY A 132 -3.26 5.45 -18.95
N SER A 133 -4.23 4.54 -18.85
CA SER A 133 -5.58 4.87 -18.41
C SER A 133 -6.08 3.79 -17.46
N ALA A 134 -6.98 4.20 -16.55
CA ALA A 134 -7.71 3.29 -15.68
C ALA A 134 -9.13 3.08 -16.24
N PRO A 135 -9.79 1.95 -15.94
CA PRO A 135 -11.20 1.78 -16.27
C PRO A 135 -12.06 2.82 -15.53
N LEU A 136 -13.25 3.09 -16.07
CA LEU A 136 -14.23 3.95 -15.39
C LEU A 136 -14.63 3.36 -14.03
N VAL A 137 -14.83 2.04 -13.98
CA VAL A 137 -15.12 1.24 -12.78
C VAL A 137 -14.40 -0.10 -12.94
N ALA A 138 -13.70 -0.53 -11.91
CA ALA A 138 -13.09 -1.86 -11.80
C ALA A 138 -13.93 -2.77 -10.89
N SER A 139 -13.81 -4.09 -11.08
CA SER A 139 -14.37 -5.03 -10.09
C SER A 139 -13.59 -4.95 -8.77
N PRO A 140 -14.23 -5.14 -7.61
CA PRO A 140 -13.52 -5.16 -6.33
C PRO A 140 -12.47 -6.30 -6.30
N PRO A 141 -11.39 -6.13 -5.53
CA PRO A 141 -10.31 -7.10 -5.46
C PRO A 141 -10.82 -8.41 -4.87
N THR A 142 -10.48 -9.51 -5.53
CA THR A 142 -10.68 -10.86 -5.02
C THR A 142 -9.55 -11.19 -4.05
N TYR A 143 -9.88 -11.46 -2.79
CA TYR A 143 -8.94 -11.95 -1.80
C TYR A 143 -8.96 -13.48 -1.86
N TRP A 144 -7.88 -14.10 -2.36
CA TRP A 144 -7.66 -15.55 -2.34
C TRP A 144 -6.67 -15.92 -1.23
#